data_AF-A0A2V6LZC7-F1
#
_entry.id   AF-A0A2V6LZC7-F1
#
_cell.length_a   1.000
_cell.length_b   1.000
_cell.length_c   1.000
_cell.angle_alpha   90.00
_cell.angle_beta   90.00
_cell.angle_gamma   90.00
#
_symmetry.space_group_name_H-M   'P 1'
#
loop_
_entity.id
_entity.type
_entity.pdbx_description
1 polymer ?
#
loop_
_entity_poly.entity_id
_entity_poly.type
_entity_poly.pdbx_seq_one_letter_code
_entity_poly.pdbx_strand_id
1 'polypeptide(L)'
;MEVAGSKVFPEPIDGERLISTIERSVRMFSDAPDLFHVLDILQMCCLSKRSGAVQMVSGSNVGTAYLRDGQIVHAETATECGDAALFEIVSWGEIEFAYDRSVHAGVETIKKAWKALLIDALEEGRRRALPVWRQQTA
;
A
#
# COMPACT_ATOMS: atom_id res chain seq x y z
N MET A 1 -4.55 21.35 3.70
CA MET A 1 -5.75 20.59 4.11
C MET A 1 -6.30 19.96 2.84
N GLU A 2 -5.73 18.87 2.36
CA GLU A 2 -5.83 17.52 2.95
C GLU A 2 -7.30 17.11 3.06
N VAL A 3 -7.80 16.64 1.92
CA VAL A 3 -8.98 15.80 1.78
C VAL A 3 -8.55 14.36 2.10
N ALA A 4 -8.96 13.87 3.26
CA ALA A 4 -8.96 12.45 3.56
C ALA A 4 -10.08 11.77 2.75
N GLY A 5 -9.76 10.64 2.08
CA GLY A 5 -10.77 9.68 1.60
C GLY A 5 -11.24 9.74 0.14
N SER A 6 -10.61 10.48 -0.77
CA SER A 6 -11.12 10.59 -2.15
C SER A 6 -10.77 9.37 -3.03
N LYS A 7 -11.65 8.37 -3.06
CA LYS A 7 -11.86 7.55 -4.27
C LYS A 7 -12.43 8.51 -5.33
N VAL A 8 -11.62 8.87 -6.32
CA VAL A 8 -12.06 9.71 -7.43
C VAL A 8 -12.97 8.86 -8.32
N PHE A 9 -14.28 9.11 -8.24
CA PHE A 9 -15.30 8.46 -9.04
C PHE A 9 -15.40 9.15 -10.41
N PRO A 10 -15.27 8.42 -11.53
CA PRO A 10 -15.35 9.02 -12.85
C PRO A 10 -16.80 9.09 -13.31
N GLU A 11 -17.58 10.06 -12.82
CA GLU A 11 -18.90 10.53 -13.34
C GLU A 11 -19.47 11.62 -12.39
N PRO A 12 -20.38 12.53 -12.84
CA PRO A 12 -20.97 13.53 -11.94
C PRO A 12 -21.76 12.86 -10.82
N ILE A 13 -21.37 13.14 -9.58
CA ILE A 13 -21.87 12.46 -8.37
C ILE A 13 -23.34 12.83 -8.13
N ASP A 14 -24.21 11.83 -8.14
CA ASP A 14 -25.58 11.91 -7.64
C ASP A 14 -25.56 12.01 -6.09
N GLY A 15 -25.80 13.23 -5.59
CA GLY A 15 -25.67 13.57 -4.18
C GLY A 15 -26.61 12.81 -3.25
N GLU A 16 -27.78 12.39 -3.74
CA GLU A 16 -28.76 11.65 -2.94
C GLU A 16 -28.31 10.18 -2.72
N ARG A 17 -27.63 9.60 -3.71
CA ARG A 17 -27.01 8.26 -3.61
C ARG A 17 -25.79 8.23 -2.68
N LEU A 18 -25.00 9.31 -2.64
CA LEU A 18 -23.85 9.39 -1.76
C LEU A 18 -24.26 9.46 -0.28
N ILE A 19 -25.25 10.30 0.05
CA ILE A 19 -25.77 10.43 1.42
C ILE A 19 -26.39 9.11 1.90
N SER A 20 -27.20 8.45 1.07
CA SER A 20 -27.81 7.16 1.44
C SER A 20 -26.78 6.03 1.62
N THR A 21 -25.64 6.06 0.92
CA THR A 21 -24.55 5.10 1.11
C THR A 21 -23.81 5.33 2.43
N ILE A 22 -23.57 6.58 2.80
CA ILE A 22 -22.94 6.95 4.08
C ILE A 22 -23.86 6.61 5.25
N GLU A 23 -25.15 6.96 5.20
CA GLU A 23 -26.12 6.68 6.27
C GLU A 23 -26.43 5.19 6.46
N ARG A 24 -26.24 4.38 5.41
CA ARG A 24 -26.38 2.92 5.47
C ARG A 24 -25.16 2.26 6.12
N SER A 25 -23.96 2.78 5.87
CA SER A 25 -22.71 2.20 6.41
C SER A 25 -22.39 2.64 7.85
N VAL A 26 -22.75 3.86 8.24
CA VAL A 26 -22.50 4.37 9.61
C VAL A 26 -23.30 3.62 10.68
N ARG A 27 -24.36 2.89 10.31
CA ARG A 27 -25.20 2.15 11.27
C ARG A 27 -24.70 0.74 11.63
N MET A 28 -23.54 0.25 11.11
CA MET A 28 -23.12 -1.14 11.37
C MET A 28 -21.70 -1.42 11.90
N PHE A 29 -20.76 -0.49 12.02
CA PHE A 29 -19.43 -0.81 12.59
C PHE A 29 -18.90 0.28 13.51
N SER A 30 -18.94 0.01 14.81
CA SER A 30 -18.37 0.89 15.84
C SER A 30 -16.98 0.45 16.33
N ASP A 31 -16.38 -0.62 15.77
CA ASP A 31 -15.11 -1.18 16.29
C ASP A 31 -14.23 -1.92 15.23
N ALA A 32 -14.42 -1.70 13.92
CA ALA A 32 -13.54 -2.30 12.90
C ALA A 32 -12.56 -1.24 12.35
N PRO A 33 -11.24 -1.47 12.35
CA PRO A 33 -10.28 -0.53 11.76
C PRO A 33 -10.52 -0.40 10.26
N ASP A 34 -10.34 0.82 9.72
CA ASP A 34 -10.38 1.10 8.28
C ASP A 34 -9.16 0.45 7.60
N LEU A 35 -9.26 -0.84 7.30
CA LEU A 35 -8.21 -1.59 6.62
C LEU A 35 -8.21 -1.31 5.11
N PHE A 36 -7.00 -1.21 4.54
CA PHE A 36 -6.80 -1.04 3.10
C PHE A 36 -5.74 -2.01 2.59
N HIS A 37 -5.88 -2.45 1.35
CA HIS A 37 -4.88 -3.28 0.71
C HIS A 37 -3.59 -2.46 0.45
N VAL A 38 -2.41 -3.01 0.79
CA VAL A 38 -1.10 -2.34 0.65
C VAL A 38 -0.92 -1.67 -0.72
N LEU A 39 -1.28 -2.38 -1.79
CA LEU A 39 -1.16 -1.89 -3.16
C LEU A 39 -1.94 -0.59 -3.39
N ASP A 40 -3.14 -0.44 -2.83
CA ASP A 40 -3.95 0.76 -3.00
C ASP A 40 -3.26 1.98 -2.37
N ILE A 41 -2.68 1.80 -1.19
CA ILE A 41 -1.96 2.85 -0.46
C ILE A 41 -0.69 3.28 -1.22
N LEU A 42 0.14 2.31 -1.63
CA LEU A 42 1.37 2.59 -2.35
C LEU A 42 1.08 3.23 -3.72
N GLN A 43 0.09 2.74 -4.46
CA GLN A 43 -0.32 3.32 -5.74
C GLN A 43 -0.82 4.75 -5.57
N MET A 44 -1.67 5.01 -4.58
CA MET A 44 -2.19 6.35 -4.31
C MET A 44 -1.07 7.33 -3.97
N CYS A 45 -0.10 6.92 -3.14
CA CYS A 45 1.06 7.75 -2.80
C CYS A 45 1.91 8.08 -4.03
N CYS A 46 2.16 7.09 -4.90
CA CYS A 46 2.93 7.26 -6.12
C CYS A 46 2.23 8.18 -7.13
N LEU A 47 0.94 7.95 -7.40
CA LEU A 47 0.13 8.75 -8.33
C LEU A 47 0.00 10.21 -7.87
N SER A 48 -0.10 10.42 -6.55
CA SER A 48 -0.19 11.76 -5.94
C SER A 48 1.18 12.45 -5.79
N LYS A 49 2.26 11.87 -6.32
CA LYS A 49 3.63 12.37 -6.21
C LYS A 49 4.08 12.68 -4.78
N ARG A 50 3.65 11.85 -3.81
CA ARG A 50 4.02 12.03 -2.40
C ARG A 50 5.51 11.78 -2.19
N SER A 51 6.06 12.46 -1.19
CA SER A 51 7.42 12.23 -0.66
C SER A 51 7.33 12.12 0.86
N GLY A 52 7.97 11.13 1.47
CA GLY A 52 7.80 10.84 2.89
C GLY A 52 7.96 9.35 3.19
N ALA A 53 7.60 8.94 4.40
CA ALA A 53 7.51 7.54 4.80
C ALA A 53 6.04 7.12 4.95
N VAL A 54 5.71 5.91 4.52
CA VAL A 54 4.44 5.23 4.78
C VAL A 54 4.75 4.03 5.66
N GLN A 55 4.39 4.11 6.93
CA GLN A 55 4.45 2.99 7.85
C GLN A 55 3.17 2.16 7.70
N MET A 56 3.33 0.84 7.68
CA MET A 56 2.26 -0.13 7.42
C MET A 56 2.33 -1.24 8.46
N VAL A 57 1.17 -1.65 8.97
CA VAL A 57 1.05 -2.62 10.05
C VAL A 57 0.01 -3.68 9.68
N SER A 58 0.37 -4.96 9.86
CA SER A 58 -0.55 -6.10 9.77
C SER A 58 -0.28 -7.07 10.90
N GLY A 59 -1.18 -7.13 11.89
CA GLY A 59 -0.95 -7.91 13.12
C GLY A 59 0.31 -7.45 13.85
N SER A 60 1.30 -8.34 13.97
CA SER A 60 2.61 -8.03 14.58
C SER A 60 3.66 -7.51 13.60
N ASN A 61 3.35 -7.49 12.30
CA ASN A 61 4.30 -7.09 11.27
C ASN A 61 4.27 -5.57 11.09
N VAL A 62 5.45 -4.97 11.00
CA VAL A 62 5.62 -3.54 10.77
C VAL A 62 6.65 -3.35 9.66
N GLY A 63 6.33 -2.47 8.72
CA GLY A 63 7.23 -2.12 7.64
C GLY A 63 7.02 -0.68 7.19
N THR A 64 8.04 -0.12 6.57
CA THR A 64 8.03 1.26 6.09
C THR A 64 8.43 1.29 4.63
N ALA A 65 7.64 1.96 3.79
CA ALA A 65 8.03 2.33 2.44
C ALA A 65 8.34 3.83 2.37
N TYR A 66 9.46 4.19 1.77
CA TYR A 66 9.90 5.56 1.63
C TYR A 66 9.72 6.02 0.19
N LEU A 67 9.09 7.18 0.03
CA LEU A 67 8.79 7.77 -1.26
C LEU A 67 9.53 9.09 -1.48
N ARG A 68 9.87 9.34 -2.74
CA ARG A 68 10.37 10.63 -3.23
C ARG A 68 9.80 10.92 -4.61
N ASP A 69 9.11 12.04 -4.75
CA ASP A 69 8.43 12.50 -5.97
C ASP A 69 7.59 11.40 -6.66
N GLY A 70 6.82 10.65 -5.86
CA GLY A 70 5.98 9.56 -6.36
C GLY A 70 6.72 8.30 -6.80
N GLN A 71 8.00 8.15 -6.48
CA GLN A 71 8.74 6.89 -6.60
C GLN A 71 8.97 6.28 -5.23
N ILE A 72 8.94 4.95 -5.15
CA ILE A 72 9.37 4.20 -3.98
C ILE A 72 10.89 4.05 -4.08
N VAL A 73 11.63 4.64 -3.13
CA VAL A 73 13.10 4.72 -3.18
C VAL A 73 13.78 3.79 -2.18
N HIS A 74 13.06 3.39 -1.13
CA HIS A 74 13.51 2.44 -0.13
C HIS A 74 12.30 1.78 0.55
N ALA A 75 12.51 0.62 1.13
CA ALA A 75 11.57 -0.03 2.03
C ALA A 75 12.34 -0.85 3.07
N GLU A 76 11.74 -1.07 4.24
CA GLU A 76 12.32 -1.88 5.30
C GLU A 76 11.23 -2.59 6.10
N THR A 77 11.53 -3.80 6.55
CA THR A 77 10.79 -4.55 7.57
C THR A 77 11.74 -4.88 8.72
N ALA A 78 11.29 -5.68 9.69
CA ALA A 78 12.18 -6.17 10.74
C ALA A 78 13.34 -7.04 10.21
N THR A 79 13.16 -7.68 9.05
CA THR A 79 14.10 -8.70 8.53
C THR A 79 14.70 -8.35 7.18
N GLU A 80 14.04 -7.51 6.39
CA GLU A 80 14.41 -7.25 5.00
C GLU A 80 14.57 -5.75 4.73
N CYS A 81 15.23 -5.42 3.61
CA CYS A 81 15.28 -4.05 3.08
C CYS A 81 15.21 -4.01 1.54
N GLY A 82 14.86 -2.85 0.99
CA GLY A 82 14.71 -2.64 -0.46
C GLY A 82 13.58 -3.44 -1.09
N ASP A 83 13.83 -3.99 -2.28
CA ASP A 83 12.84 -4.78 -3.03
C ASP A 83 12.25 -5.90 -2.18
N ALA A 84 13.09 -6.64 -1.43
CA ALA A 84 12.65 -7.77 -0.61
C ALA A 84 11.68 -7.35 0.51
N ALA A 85 11.98 -6.25 1.19
CA ALA A 85 11.06 -5.67 2.19
C ALA A 85 9.75 -5.25 1.57
N LEU A 86 9.78 -4.61 0.40
CA LEU A 86 8.55 -4.20 -0.26
C LEU A 86 7.70 -5.41 -0.67
N PHE A 87 8.32 -6.49 -1.15
CA PHE A 87 7.62 -7.71 -1.53
C PHE A 87 6.99 -8.39 -0.31
N GLU A 88 7.70 -8.40 0.82
CA GLU A 88 7.15 -8.85 2.10
C GLU A 88 5.94 -8.01 2.50
N ILE A 89 6.05 -6.68 2.51
CA ILE A 89 4.96 -5.78 2.89
C ILE A 89 3.73 -5.97 1.98
N VAL A 90 3.91 -6.06 0.67
CA VAL A 90 2.80 -6.29 -0.29
C VAL A 90 2.09 -7.62 -0.02
N SER A 91 2.80 -8.63 0.49
CA SER A 91 2.20 -9.93 0.81
C SER A 91 1.26 -9.90 2.02
N TRP A 92 1.28 -8.86 2.84
CA TRP A 92 0.40 -8.72 4.01
C TRP A 92 -1.07 -8.46 3.65
N GLY A 93 -1.34 -7.97 2.43
CA GLY A 93 -2.69 -7.67 1.97
C GLY A 93 -3.28 -6.46 2.69
N GLU A 94 -4.23 -6.69 3.60
CA GLU A 94 -4.91 -5.63 4.35
C GLU A 94 -4.06 -5.12 5.53
N ILE A 95 -3.96 -3.79 5.65
CA ILE A 95 -3.10 -3.11 6.63
C ILE A 95 -3.79 -1.90 7.27
N GLU A 96 -3.27 -1.50 8.43
CA GLU A 96 -3.33 -0.13 8.92
C GLU A 96 -2.09 0.64 8.43
N PHE A 97 -2.22 1.95 8.21
CA PHE A 97 -1.09 2.76 7.73
C PHE A 97 -1.06 4.17 8.31
N ALA A 98 0.15 4.73 8.39
CA ALA A 98 0.38 6.13 8.71
C ALA A 98 1.40 6.72 7.73
N TYR A 99 1.16 7.96 7.30
CA TYR A 99 2.07 8.68 6.41
C TYR A 99 2.70 9.86 7.13
N ASP A 100 4.03 9.96 7.05
CA ASP A 100 4.80 11.08 7.56
C ASP A 100 5.64 11.70 6.44
N ARG A 101 5.28 12.94 6.06
CA ARG A 101 5.98 13.69 5.01
C ARG A 101 7.37 14.19 5.42
N SER A 102 7.67 14.25 6.71
CA SER A 102 8.93 14.77 7.25
C SER A 102 10.04 13.72 7.30
N VAL A 103 9.66 12.45 7.21
CA VAL A 103 10.58 11.32 7.26
C VAL A 103 11.02 10.94 5.85
N HIS A 104 12.33 10.82 5.65
CA HIS A 104 12.93 10.43 4.38
C HIS A 104 13.95 9.32 4.59
N ALA A 105 14.10 8.43 3.61
CA ALA A 105 15.13 7.41 3.67
C ALA A 105 16.53 8.04 3.60
N GLY A 106 17.42 7.59 4.49
CA GLY A 106 18.84 7.93 4.44
C GLY A 106 19.60 7.21 3.31
N VAL A 107 18.98 6.21 2.71
CA VAL A 107 19.53 5.40 1.61
C VAL A 107 18.48 5.19 0.52
N GLU A 108 18.95 4.88 -0.68
CA GLU A 108 18.08 4.47 -1.79
C GLU A 108 18.51 3.10 -2.28
N THR A 109 17.77 2.06 -1.90
CA THR A 109 18.07 0.69 -2.31
C THR A 109 17.18 0.22 -3.46
N ILE A 110 16.08 0.94 -3.74
CA ILE A 110 15.13 0.60 -4.80
C ILE A 110 15.37 1.56 -5.97
N LYS A 111 15.67 0.99 -7.14
CA LYS A 111 15.97 1.76 -8.36
C LYS A 111 14.94 1.55 -9.48
N LYS A 112 14.04 0.59 -9.31
CA LYS A 112 12.98 0.29 -10.29
C LYS A 112 11.90 1.36 -10.24
N ALA A 113 11.26 1.61 -11.38
CA ALA A 113 10.05 2.43 -11.41
C ALA A 113 8.94 1.73 -10.60
N TRP A 114 8.18 2.52 -9.83
CA TRP A 114 7.21 1.96 -8.88
C TRP A 114 6.21 0.98 -9.53
N LYS A 115 5.76 1.23 -10.77
CA LYS A 115 4.83 0.34 -11.47
C LYS A 115 5.41 -1.05 -11.69
N ALA A 116 6.65 -1.12 -12.19
CA ALA A 116 7.34 -2.38 -12.41
C ALA A 116 7.59 -3.09 -11.08
N LEU A 117 8.01 -2.35 -10.07
CA LEU A 117 8.26 -2.87 -8.73
C LEU A 117 7.01 -3.49 -8.07
N LEU A 118 5.84 -2.85 -8.18
CA LEU A 118 4.59 -3.40 -7.64
C LEU A 118 4.11 -4.63 -8.42
N ILE A 119 4.36 -4.69 -9.73
CA ILE A 119 4.08 -5.89 -10.54
C ILE A 119 4.99 -7.04 -10.07
N ASP A 120 6.30 -6.81 -9.95
CA ASP A 120 7.26 -7.80 -9.44
C ASP A 120 6.81 -8.34 -8.07
N ALA A 121 6.37 -7.46 -7.16
CA ALA A 121 5.89 -7.83 -5.83
C ALA A 121 4.67 -8.77 -5.89
N LEU A 122 3.71 -8.47 -6.77
CA LEU A 122 2.53 -9.31 -6.97
C LEU A 122 2.90 -10.67 -7.56
N GLU A 123 3.81 -10.70 -8.52
CA GLU A 123 4.30 -11.93 -9.13
C GLU A 123 5.07 -12.79 -8.14
N GLU A 124 5.89 -12.19 -7.29
CA GLU A 124 6.61 -12.87 -6.21
C GLU A 124 5.66 -13.45 -5.16
N GLY A 125 4.66 -12.68 -4.74
CA GLY A 125 3.61 -13.17 -3.84
C GLY A 125 2.88 -14.38 -4.42
N ARG A 126 2.51 -14.32 -5.70
CA ARG A 126 1.92 -15.46 -6.42
C ARG A 126 2.87 -16.66 -6.49
N ARG A 127 4.16 -16.44 -6.76
CA ARG A 127 5.18 -17.51 -6.84
C ARG A 127 5.31 -18.25 -5.51
N ARG A 128 5.34 -17.51 -4.39
CA ARG A 128 5.42 -18.07 -3.04
C ARG A 128 4.15 -18.84 -2.64
N ALA A 129 2.98 -18.43 -3.14
CA ALA A 129 1.72 -19.12 -2.91
C ALA A 129 1.57 -20.43 -3.72
N LEU A 130 2.42 -20.68 -4.72
CA LEU A 130 2.37 -21.93 -5.49
C LEU A 130 2.93 -23.12 -4.68
N PRO A 131 2.28 -24.29 -4.73
CA PRO A 131 2.81 -25.52 -4.13
C PRO A 131 4.20 -25.85 -4.67
N VAL A 132 5.07 -26.40 -3.82
CA VAL A 132 6.48 -26.73 -4.12
C VAL A 132 6.65 -27.54 -5.41
N TRP A 133 5.71 -28.44 -5.72
CA TRP A 133 5.75 -29.28 -6.94
C TRP A 133 5.57 -28.50 -8.25
N ARG A 134 5.05 -27.26 -8.23
CA ARG A 134 4.97 -26.37 -9.40
C ARG A 134 6.17 -25.43 -9.55
N GLN A 135 7.05 -25.36 -8.55
CA GLN A 135 8.21 -24.44 -8.58
C GLN A 135 9.40 -25.02 -9.37
N GLN A 136 9.36 -26.30 -9.79
CA GLN A 136 10.51 -27.03 -10.36
C GLN A 136 10.40 -27.46 -11.84
N THR A 137 9.35 -27.12 -12.58
CA THR A 137 9.29 -27.45 -14.01
C THR A 137 9.89 -26.33 -14.86
N ALA A 138 11.21 -26.42 -15.08
CA ALA A 138 11.92 -25.80 -16.19
C ALA A 138 12.22 -26.87 -17.25
#